data_AF-A0A6A4ZCH8-F1
#
_entry.id   AF-A0A6A4ZCH8-F1
#
_cell.length_a   1.000
_cell.length_b   1.000
_cell.length_c   1.000
_cell.angle_alpha   90.00
_cell.angle_beta   90.00
_cell.angle_gamma   90.00
#
_symmetry.space_group_name_H-M   'P 1'
#
loop_
_entity.id
_entity.type
_entity.pdbx_description
1 polymer ?
#
loop_
_entity_poly.entity_id
_entity_poly.type
_entity_poly.pdbx_seq_one_letter_code
_entity_poly.pdbx_strand_id
1 'polypeptide(L)'
;MAHRHLLSHLEWPPEAEGMLFRYVVALAVSAGMTLCTCFTVFKWENVKSDAGHGTMFMVFFCWFVWSVATLCRTLVVYTNDRIDSLEHLTIRHLTFVTETFFNAISLWFMVAAYEFQRRALCPRNERSHRTCLTWYMLLIGGVSIGILVALLVIEYAGTMVQGVLSA
;
A
#
# COMPACT_ATOMS: atom_id res chain seq x y z
N MET A 1 -0.52 36.80 -4.30
CA MET A 1 0.67 36.74 -5.19
C MET A 1 2.00 36.72 -4.44
N ALA A 2 2.14 37.33 -3.25
CA ALA A 2 3.41 37.37 -2.51
C ALA A 2 3.92 36.01 -1.97
N HIS A 3 3.04 35.02 -1.78
CA HIS A 3 3.42 33.71 -1.22
C HIS A 3 4.23 32.83 -2.20
N ARG A 4 4.06 33.02 -3.52
CA ARG A 4 4.77 32.25 -4.55
C ARG A 4 6.27 32.58 -4.61
N HIS A 5 6.66 33.78 -4.20
CA HIS A 5 8.04 34.25 -4.29
C HIS A 5 8.94 33.81 -3.12
N LEU A 6 8.33 33.36 -2.00
CA LEU A 6 9.05 32.84 -0.84
C LEU A 6 9.39 31.36 -0.96
N LEU A 7 8.66 30.61 -1.79
CA LEU A 7 8.90 29.18 -2.03
C LEU A 7 9.90 28.93 -3.17
N SER A 8 10.18 29.93 -4.01
CA SER A 8 11.16 29.81 -5.11
C SER A 8 12.62 29.88 -4.64
N HIS A 9 12.87 30.27 -3.39
CA HIS A 9 14.21 30.31 -2.79
C HIS A 9 14.59 29.03 -2.02
N LEU A 10 13.67 28.06 -1.93
CA LEU A 10 14.02 26.71 -1.49
C LEU A 10 14.52 25.93 -2.72
N GLU A 11 15.70 26.32 -3.23
CA GLU A 11 16.46 25.43 -4.11
C GLU A 11 16.67 24.14 -3.33
N TRP A 12 15.98 23.08 -3.74
CA TRP A 12 16.12 21.78 -3.10
C TRP A 12 17.60 21.40 -3.14
N PRO A 13 18.19 20.98 -2.00
CA PRO A 13 19.57 20.53 -2.03
C PRO A 13 19.69 19.41 -3.07
N PRO A 14 20.78 19.33 -3.86
CA PRO A 14 20.95 18.33 -4.92
C PRO A 14 20.79 16.88 -4.42
N GLU A 15 20.92 16.68 -3.12
CA GLU A 15 20.60 15.45 -2.40
C GLU A 15 19.14 14.99 -2.61
N ALA A 16 18.18 15.92 -2.67
CA ALA A 16 16.76 15.61 -2.84
C ALA A 16 16.43 15.03 -4.22
N GLU A 17 17.06 15.54 -5.29
CA GLU A 17 16.86 15.00 -6.64
C GLU A 17 17.52 13.63 -6.80
N GLY A 18 18.72 13.44 -6.22
CA GLY A 18 19.38 12.15 -6.16
C GLY A 18 18.61 11.10 -5.36
N MET A 19 17.97 11.51 -4.26
CA MET A 19 17.10 10.65 -3.46
C MET A 19 15.83 10.24 -4.22
N LEU A 20 15.23 11.15 -5.00
CA LEU A 20 14.05 10.85 -5.81
C LEU A 20 14.33 9.76 -6.85
N PHE A 21 15.41 9.89 -7.62
CA PHE A 21 15.79 8.88 -8.61
C PHE A 21 16.01 7.51 -7.97
N ARG A 22 16.77 7.46 -6.86
CA ARG A 22 17.02 6.22 -6.11
C ARG A 22 15.71 5.60 -5.60
N TYR A 23 14.79 6.42 -5.11
CA TYR A 23 13.49 5.97 -4.62
C TYR A 23 12.64 5.36 -5.73
N VAL A 24 12.55 6.01 -6.90
CA VAL A 24 11.83 5.49 -8.07
C VAL A 24 12.42 4.17 -8.54
N VAL A 25 13.75 4.07 -8.65
CA VAL A 25 14.41 2.81 -9.02
C VAL A 25 14.12 1.72 -7.98
N ALA A 26 14.22 2.03 -6.70
CA ALA A 26 13.94 1.08 -5.62
C ALA A 26 12.49 0.57 -5.67
N LEU A 27 11.51 1.45 -5.91
CA LEU A 27 10.12 1.06 -6.06
C LEU A 27 9.87 0.21 -7.31
N ALA A 28 10.47 0.56 -8.45
CA ALA A 28 10.33 -0.20 -9.70
C ALA A 28 10.91 -1.62 -9.56
N VAL A 29 12.10 -1.73 -8.97
CA VAL A 29 12.73 -3.02 -8.67
C VAL A 29 11.90 -3.79 -7.64
N SER A 30 11.39 -3.13 -6.60
CA SER A 30 10.50 -3.75 -5.61
C SER A 30 9.22 -4.31 -6.25
N ALA A 31 8.53 -3.53 -7.09
CA ALA A 31 7.35 -3.97 -7.82
C ALA A 31 7.66 -5.17 -8.74
N GLY A 32 8.78 -5.13 -9.47
CA GLY A 32 9.20 -6.23 -10.34
C GLY A 32 9.52 -7.50 -9.56
N MET A 33 10.30 -7.40 -8.47
CA MET A 33 10.67 -8.56 -7.65
C MET A 33 9.47 -9.17 -6.95
N THR A 34 8.61 -8.36 -6.33
CA THR A 34 7.42 -8.84 -5.62
C THR A 34 6.44 -9.54 -6.56
N LEU A 35 6.22 -8.99 -7.77
CA LEU A 35 5.43 -9.62 -8.82
C LEU A 35 6.05 -10.94 -9.30
N CYS A 36 7.36 -10.93 -9.57
CA CYS A 36 8.10 -12.13 -9.97
C CYS A 36 7.98 -13.23 -8.91
N THR A 37 8.12 -12.91 -7.63
CA THR A 37 7.94 -13.86 -6.53
C THR A 37 6.52 -14.43 -6.51
N CYS A 38 5.49 -13.59 -6.70
CA CYS A 38 4.10 -14.03 -6.78
C CYS A 38 3.88 -15.10 -7.86
N PHE A 39 4.52 -14.97 -9.03
CA PHE A 39 4.36 -15.93 -10.12
C PHE A 39 5.29 -17.16 -10.04
N THR A 40 6.53 -16.97 -9.58
CA THR A 40 7.57 -18.01 -9.66
C THR A 40 7.63 -18.89 -8.42
N VAL A 41 7.42 -18.32 -7.23
CA VAL A 41 7.56 -19.03 -5.95
C VAL A 41 6.22 -19.62 -5.49
N PHE A 42 5.15 -18.84 -5.63
CA PHE A 42 3.85 -19.19 -5.06
C PHE A 42 2.95 -19.92 -6.06
N LYS A 43 3.05 -21.25 -6.07
CA LYS A 43 2.11 -22.10 -6.81
C LYS A 43 0.71 -21.96 -6.21
N TRP A 44 -0.28 -21.68 -7.07
CA TRP A 44 -1.65 -21.36 -6.66
C TRP A 44 -2.32 -22.45 -5.81
N GLU A 45 -2.02 -23.71 -6.09
CA GLU A 45 -2.51 -24.86 -5.31
C GLU A 45 -2.05 -24.79 -3.84
N ASN A 46 -0.79 -24.39 -3.61
CA ASN A 46 -0.20 -24.26 -2.28
C ASN A 46 -0.68 -22.99 -1.57
N VAL A 47 -0.85 -21.88 -2.31
CA VAL A 47 -1.36 -20.62 -1.77
C VAL A 47 -2.75 -20.81 -1.14
N LYS A 48 -3.59 -21.63 -1.76
CA LYS A 48 -4.96 -21.89 -1.27
C LYS A 48 -5.04 -22.97 -0.19
N SER A 49 -4.15 -23.94 -0.21
CA SER A 49 -4.20 -25.08 0.72
C SER A 49 -3.49 -24.79 2.03
N ASP A 50 -2.44 -23.96 2.00
CA ASP A 50 -1.57 -23.72 3.13
C ASP A 50 -1.56 -22.25 3.55
N ALA A 51 -2.08 -22.00 4.75
CA ALA A 51 -2.15 -20.69 5.37
C ALA A 51 -0.83 -19.89 5.34
N GLY A 52 0.33 -20.50 5.59
CA GLY A 52 1.59 -19.75 5.59
C GLY A 52 2.10 -19.41 4.18
N HIS A 53 1.79 -20.24 3.17
CA HIS A 53 2.03 -19.89 1.77
C HIS A 53 1.07 -18.78 1.32
N GLY A 54 -0.20 -18.88 1.70
CA GLY A 54 -1.22 -17.87 1.43
C GLY A 54 -0.90 -16.52 2.04
N THR A 55 -0.49 -16.46 3.30
CA THR A 55 -0.15 -15.20 3.98
C THR A 55 1.08 -14.53 3.36
N MET A 56 2.12 -15.31 3.05
CA MET A 56 3.31 -14.77 2.39
C MET A 56 3.00 -14.26 0.98
N PHE A 57 2.18 -15.00 0.21
CA PHE A 57 1.70 -14.52 -1.09
C PHE A 57 1.00 -13.17 -0.95
N MET A 58 0.11 -13.01 0.03
CA MET A 58 -0.60 -11.76 0.26
C MET A 58 0.32 -10.61 0.69
N VAL A 59 1.38 -10.88 1.46
CA VAL A 59 2.43 -9.88 1.75
C VAL A 59 3.03 -9.37 0.44
N PHE A 60 3.55 -10.26 -0.40
CA PHE A 60 4.20 -9.87 -1.66
C PHE A 60 3.23 -9.18 -2.63
N PHE A 61 1.98 -9.65 -2.72
CA PHE A 61 0.95 -9.05 -3.55
C PHE A 61 0.60 -7.63 -3.08
N CYS A 62 0.37 -7.44 -1.78
CA CYS A 62 0.09 -6.10 -1.24
C CYS A 62 1.29 -5.16 -1.41
N TRP A 63 2.51 -5.68 -1.25
CA TRP A 63 3.75 -4.93 -1.49
C TRP A 63 3.88 -4.51 -2.96
N PHE A 64 3.54 -5.39 -3.89
CA PHE A 64 3.51 -5.06 -5.31
C PHE A 64 2.55 -3.90 -5.60
N VAL A 65 1.29 -4.01 -5.14
CA VAL A 65 0.28 -2.97 -5.37
C VAL A 65 0.68 -1.65 -4.71
N TRP A 66 1.22 -1.71 -3.50
CA TRP A 66 1.76 -0.53 -2.81
C TRP A 66 2.89 0.14 -3.59
N SER A 67 3.87 -0.63 -4.07
CA SER A 67 5.01 -0.10 -4.83
C SER A 67 4.55 0.55 -6.13
N VAL A 68 3.60 -0.06 -6.85
CA VAL A 68 3.02 0.53 -8.07
C VAL A 68 2.25 1.81 -7.76
N ALA A 69 1.37 1.80 -6.74
CA ALA A 69 0.62 3.00 -6.35
C ALA A 69 1.54 4.16 -5.95
N THR A 70 2.63 3.85 -5.23
CA THR A 70 3.65 4.82 -4.82
C THR A 70 4.44 5.36 -6.01
N LEU A 71 4.77 4.52 -7.00
CA LEU A 71 5.37 4.96 -8.26
C LEU A 71 4.44 5.92 -9.01
N CYS A 72 3.18 5.53 -9.19
CA CYS A 72 2.19 6.37 -9.84
C CYS A 72 2.05 7.71 -9.11
N ARG A 73 1.99 7.69 -7.77
CA ARG A 73 1.94 8.91 -6.95
C ARG A 73 3.15 9.79 -7.19
N THR A 74 4.34 9.21 -7.18
CA THR A 74 5.60 9.92 -7.41
C THR A 74 5.61 10.59 -8.80
N LEU A 75 5.15 9.88 -9.84
CA LEU A 75 5.02 10.43 -11.18
C LEU A 75 4.02 11.59 -11.22
N VAL A 76 2.84 11.43 -10.60
CA VAL A 76 1.80 12.47 -10.57
C VAL A 76 2.28 13.71 -9.81
N VAL A 77 2.96 13.55 -8.67
CA VAL A 77 3.57 14.68 -7.93
C VAL A 77 4.60 15.39 -8.81
N TYR A 78 5.46 14.62 -9.49
CA TYR A 78 6.49 15.20 -10.36
C TYR A 78 5.90 15.98 -11.53
N THR A 79 4.79 15.52 -12.12
CA THR A 79 4.10 16.23 -13.20
C THR A 79 3.29 17.44 -12.73
N ASN A 80 2.94 17.52 -11.43
CA ASN A 80 2.15 18.61 -10.83
C ASN A 80 3.02 19.54 -9.98
N ASP A 81 3.98 20.20 -10.63
CA ASP A 81 4.86 21.21 -10.01
C ASP A 81 5.66 20.74 -8.78
N ARG A 82 5.80 19.41 -8.59
CA ARG A 82 6.41 18.79 -7.40
C ARG A 82 5.69 19.16 -6.09
N ILE A 83 4.43 19.60 -6.17
CA ILE A 83 3.64 19.95 -5.00
C ILE A 83 2.89 18.70 -4.53
N ASP A 84 3.37 18.10 -3.45
CA ASP A 84 2.71 16.98 -2.79
C ASP A 84 1.54 17.49 -1.91
N SER A 85 0.42 17.80 -2.56
CA SER A 85 -0.79 18.31 -1.90
C SER A 85 -1.95 17.32 -2.03
N LEU A 86 -2.64 17.10 -0.91
CA LEU A 86 -3.90 16.33 -0.85
C LEU A 86 -5.09 17.09 -1.47
N GLU A 87 -4.90 18.32 -1.93
CA GLU A 87 -5.88 19.05 -2.73
C GLU A 87 -6.02 18.44 -4.13
N HIS A 88 -4.93 17.89 -4.69
CA HIS A 88 -4.99 17.24 -5.99
C HIS A 88 -5.63 15.85 -5.86
N LEU A 89 -6.79 15.68 -6.51
CA LEU A 89 -7.63 14.47 -6.41
C LEU A 89 -6.83 13.17 -6.63
N THR A 90 -6.04 13.11 -7.70
CA THR A 90 -5.24 11.92 -8.04
C THR A 90 -4.16 11.61 -6.98
N ILE A 91 -3.47 12.62 -6.44
CA ILE A 91 -2.45 12.43 -5.40
C ILE A 91 -3.14 11.91 -4.13
N ARG A 92 -4.28 12.50 -3.76
CA ARG A 92 -5.09 12.07 -2.61
C ARG A 92 -5.55 10.62 -2.72
N HIS A 93 -6.15 10.22 -3.84
CA HIS A 93 -6.62 8.84 -4.03
C HIS A 93 -5.47 7.84 -4.03
N LEU A 94 -4.34 8.17 -4.67
CA LEU A 94 -3.15 7.34 -4.62
C LEU A 94 -2.61 7.23 -3.19
N THR A 95 -2.62 8.31 -2.40
CA THR A 95 -2.28 8.28 -0.97
C THR A 95 -3.20 7.34 -0.20
N PHE A 96 -4.52 7.38 -0.42
CA PHE A 96 -5.45 6.46 0.25
C PHE A 96 -5.15 4.99 -0.06
N VAL A 97 -4.82 4.70 -1.32
CA VAL A 97 -4.42 3.36 -1.75
C VAL A 97 -3.11 2.96 -1.06
N THR A 98 -2.07 3.82 -1.08
CA THR A 98 -0.79 3.50 -0.46
C THR A 98 -0.92 3.30 1.05
N GLU A 99 -1.69 4.13 1.75
CA GLU A 99 -1.93 3.96 3.19
C GLU A 99 -2.65 2.65 3.49
N THR A 100 -3.68 2.33 2.71
CA THR A 100 -4.45 1.09 2.89
C THR A 100 -3.56 -0.15 2.70
N PHE A 101 -2.77 -0.18 1.63
CA PHE A 101 -1.90 -1.32 1.35
C PHE A 101 -0.70 -1.39 2.28
N PHE A 102 -0.15 -0.26 2.76
CA PHE A 102 0.91 -0.27 3.77
C PHE A 102 0.42 -0.92 5.07
N ASN A 103 -0.78 -0.55 5.53
CA ASN A 103 -1.41 -1.18 6.69
C ASN A 103 -1.72 -2.67 6.44
N ALA A 104 -2.22 -3.01 5.24
CA ALA A 104 -2.46 -4.40 4.87
C ALA A 104 -1.18 -5.24 4.92
N ILE A 105 -0.07 -4.72 4.38
CA ILE A 105 1.25 -5.36 4.43
C ILE A 105 1.64 -5.66 5.88
N SER A 106 1.52 -4.68 6.78
CA SER A 106 1.86 -4.87 8.20
C SER A 106 1.02 -5.99 8.83
N LEU A 107 -0.29 -6.03 8.59
CA LEU A 107 -1.18 -7.07 9.08
C LEU A 107 -0.80 -8.45 8.52
N TRP A 108 -0.57 -8.54 7.21
CA TRP A 108 -0.17 -9.78 6.56
C TRP A 108 1.20 -10.27 7.05
N PHE A 109 2.14 -9.36 7.31
CA PHE A 109 3.46 -9.69 7.81
C PHE A 109 3.42 -10.25 9.24
N MET A 110 2.58 -9.66 10.10
CA MET A 110 2.35 -10.21 11.45
C MET A 110 1.80 -11.63 11.39
N VAL A 111 0.80 -11.88 10.55
CA VAL A 111 0.21 -13.22 10.42
C VAL A 111 1.20 -14.19 9.78
N ALA A 112 1.99 -13.78 8.80
CA ALA A 112 3.03 -14.61 8.21
C ALA A 112 4.09 -15.02 9.24
N ALA A 113 4.55 -14.07 10.08
CA ALA A 113 5.48 -14.36 11.17
C ALA A 113 4.88 -15.35 12.18
N TYR A 114 3.61 -15.16 12.53
CA TYR A 114 2.87 -16.10 13.38
C TYR A 114 2.78 -17.50 12.75
N GLU A 115 2.50 -17.61 11.45
CA GLU A 115 2.45 -18.88 10.72
C GLU A 115 3.81 -19.58 10.69
N PHE A 116 4.91 -18.84 10.51
CA PHE A 116 6.26 -19.41 10.58
C PHE A 116 6.61 -19.94 11.97
N GLN A 117 6.36 -19.14 13.01
CA GLN A 117 6.57 -19.55 14.39
C GLN A 117 5.71 -20.78 14.72
N ARG A 118 4.43 -20.76 14.34
CA ARG A 118 3.52 -21.87 14.62
C ARG A 118 3.91 -23.15 13.89
N ARG A 119 4.34 -23.07 12.62
CA ARG A 119 4.84 -24.25 11.90
C ARG A 119 6.02 -24.92 12.60
N ALA A 120 6.89 -24.12 13.25
CA ALA A 120 8.03 -24.65 13.99
C ALA A 120 7.63 -25.28 15.34
N LEU A 121 6.62 -24.73 16.03
CA LEU A 121 6.26 -25.15 17.39
C LEU A 121 5.08 -26.13 17.46
N CYS A 122 4.02 -25.89 16.67
CA CYS A 122 2.76 -26.63 16.70
C CYS A 122 2.17 -26.76 15.27
N PRO A 123 2.64 -27.72 14.46
CA PRO A 123 2.15 -27.92 13.09
C PRO A 123 0.65 -28.25 13.08
N ARG A 124 -0.04 -27.83 12.00
CA ARG A 124 -1.51 -27.85 11.89
C ARG A 124 -1.96 -28.86 10.83
N ASN A 125 -3.16 -29.41 11.02
CA ASN A 125 -3.82 -30.30 10.05
C ASN A 125 -4.36 -29.51 8.83
N GLU A 126 -4.33 -30.10 7.64
CA GLU A 126 -4.67 -29.44 6.36
C GLU A 126 -6.03 -28.73 6.34
N ARG A 127 -7.09 -29.34 6.88
CA ARG A 127 -8.43 -28.71 6.95
C ARG A 127 -8.41 -27.40 7.75
N SER A 128 -7.60 -27.35 8.81
CA SER A 128 -7.48 -26.16 9.65
C SER A 128 -6.69 -25.05 8.95
N HIS A 129 -5.77 -25.37 8.01
CA HIS A 129 -5.09 -24.35 7.21
C HIS A 129 -6.07 -23.54 6.35
N ARG A 130 -6.97 -24.21 5.62
CA ARG A 130 -7.94 -23.54 4.74
C ARG A 130 -8.91 -22.64 5.50
N THR A 131 -9.46 -23.14 6.61
CA THR A 131 -10.37 -22.34 7.45
C THR A 131 -9.66 -21.13 8.02
N CYS A 132 -8.42 -21.30 8.51
CA CYS A 132 -7.66 -20.19 9.07
C CYS A 132 -7.29 -19.14 8.01
N LEU A 133 -6.86 -19.56 6.82
CA LEU A 133 -6.56 -18.65 5.72
C LEU A 133 -7.81 -17.84 5.32
N THR A 134 -8.97 -18.49 5.27
CA THR A 134 -10.25 -17.81 5.00
C THR A 134 -10.52 -16.73 6.04
N TRP A 135 -10.32 -17.04 7.33
CA TRP A 135 -10.47 -16.05 8.40
C TRP A 135 -9.46 -14.89 8.28
N TYR A 136 -8.21 -15.15 7.95
CA TYR A 136 -7.23 -14.09 7.71
C TYR A 136 -7.63 -13.18 6.55
N MET A 137 -8.09 -13.77 5.43
CA MET A 137 -8.57 -13.01 4.28
C MET A 137 -9.77 -12.12 4.64
N LEU A 138 -10.73 -12.65 5.40
CA LEU A 138 -11.90 -11.89 5.84
C LEU A 138 -11.53 -10.76 6.81
N LEU A 139 -10.69 -11.04 7.80
CA LEU A 139 -10.32 -10.05 8.81
C LEU A 139 -9.42 -8.96 8.23
N ILE A 140 -8.31 -9.33 7.59
CA ILE A 140 -7.36 -8.36 7.05
C ILE A 140 -7.99 -7.63 5.86
N GLY A 141 -8.63 -8.36 4.95
CA GLY A 141 -9.34 -7.75 3.82
C GLY A 141 -10.47 -6.83 4.27
N GLY A 142 -11.24 -7.23 5.28
CA GLY A 142 -12.31 -6.41 5.87
C GLY A 142 -11.77 -5.13 6.51
N VAL A 143 -10.68 -5.22 7.28
CA VAL A 143 -10.01 -4.04 7.87
C VAL A 143 -9.47 -3.12 6.78
N SER A 144 -8.81 -3.65 5.74
CA SER A 144 -8.30 -2.85 4.63
C SER A 144 -9.43 -2.12 3.87
N ILE A 145 -10.53 -2.80 3.58
CA ILE A 145 -11.71 -2.17 2.96
C ILE A 145 -12.29 -1.10 3.90
N GLY A 146 -12.38 -1.39 5.20
CA GLY A 146 -12.86 -0.44 6.21
C GLY A 146 -12.04 0.85 6.26
N ILE A 147 -10.69 0.74 6.22
CA ILE A 147 -9.78 1.89 6.15
C ILE A 147 -10.05 2.70 4.89
N LEU A 148 -10.10 2.07 3.72
CA LEU A 148 -10.31 2.76 2.45
C LEU A 148 -11.67 3.48 2.43
N VAL A 149 -12.73 2.80 2.87
CA VAL A 149 -14.07 3.39 2.96
C VAL A 149 -14.09 4.57 3.94
N ALA A 150 -13.43 4.45 5.09
CA ALA A 150 -13.36 5.55 6.06
C ALA A 150 -12.68 6.80 5.46
N LEU A 151 -11.57 6.62 4.74
CA LEU A 151 -10.87 7.72 4.06
C LEU A 151 -11.76 8.39 3.00
N LEU A 152 -12.50 7.61 2.21
CA LEU A 152 -13.44 8.12 1.21
C LEU A 152 -14.64 8.83 1.84
N VAL A 153 -15.16 8.34 2.96
CA VAL A 153 -16.25 8.98 3.70
C VAL A 153 -15.79 10.32 4.28
N ILE A 154 -14.57 10.38 4.84
CA ILE A 154 -13.97 11.63 5.32
C ILE A 154 -13.80 12.63 4.18
N GLU A 155 -13.33 12.19 3.01
CA GLU A 155 -13.24 13.03 1.81
C GLU A 155 -14.61 13.60 1.42
N TYR A 156 -15.63 12.74 1.32
CA TYR A 156 -16.98 13.15 0.94
C TYR A 156 -17.63 14.10 1.95
N ALA A 157 -17.44 13.85 3.25
CA ALA A 157 -17.92 14.73 4.30
C ALA A 157 -17.23 16.11 4.22
N GLY A 158 -15.92 16.13 3.95
CA GLY A 158 -15.14 17.37 3.79
C GLY A 158 -15.62 18.21 2.62
N THR A 159 -15.89 17.61 1.47
CA THR A 159 -16.39 18.34 0.28
C THR A 159 -17.80 18.90 0.51
N MET A 160 -18.67 18.17 1.22
CA MET A 160 -20.00 18.66 1.58
C MET A 160 -19.95 19.90 2.48
N VAL A 161 -19.08 19.89 3.49
CA VAL A 161 -18.90 21.06 4.38
C VAL A 161 -18.39 22.28 3.62
N GLN A 162 -17.44 22.10 2.70
CA GLN A 162 -16.96 23.20 1.85
C GLN A 162 -18.04 23.74 0.92
N GLY A 163 -18.89 22.88 0.36
CA GLY A 163 -20.03 23.26 -0.47
C GLY A 163 -21.06 24.12 0.26
N VAL A 164 -21.34 23.82 1.53
CA VAL A 164 -22.24 24.62 2.38
C VAL A 164 -21.63 25.98 2.75
N LEU A 165 -20.32 26.06 2.99
CA LEU A 165 -19.64 27.31 3.34
C LEU A 165 -19.46 28.28 2.15
N SER A 166 -19.66 27.80 0.92
CA SER A 166 -19.51 28.56 -0.32
C SER A 166 -20.84 28.96 -0.97
N ALA A 167 -21.97 28.57 -0.37
CA ALA A 167 -23.33 28.95 -0.75
C ALA A 167 -23.86 30.06 0.17
#